data_AF-A0A0G4FDV6-F1
#
_entry.id   AF-A0A0G4FDV6-F1
#
_cell.length_a   1.000
_cell.length_b   1.000
_cell.length_c   1.000
_cell.angle_alpha   90.00
_cell.angle_beta   90.00
_cell.angle_gamma   90.00
#
_symmetry.space_group_name_H-M   'P 1'
#
loop_
_entity.id
_entity.type
_entity.pdbx_description
1 polymer ?
#
loop_
_entity_poly.entity_id
_entity_poly.type
_entity_poly.pdbx_seq_one_letter_code
_entity_poly.pdbx_strand_id
1 'polypeptide(L)'
;MSEWVEGGCLCGGQRFKVCTDPPPPYPPVMCCCKMCQRCLGAPAGVFLCVKEENLVLTSTEEVEKYESSPGNLRWFCGKCACQFYFQATQALPGTVDRPAV
;
A
#
# COMPACT_ATOMS: atom_id res chain seq x y z
N MET A 1 19.82 13.00 -4.69
CA MET A 1 20.36 11.71 -4.19
C MET A 1 19.13 10.84 -4.09
N SER A 2 19.10 9.69 -4.77
CA SER A 2 17.93 8.81 -4.76
C SER A 2 17.72 8.26 -3.35
N GLU A 3 16.86 8.93 -2.59
CA GLU A 3 16.52 8.50 -1.24
C GLU A 3 15.53 7.34 -1.35
N TRP A 4 16.07 6.13 -1.22
CA TRP A 4 15.27 4.92 -1.06
C TRP A 4 14.94 4.74 0.42
N VAL A 5 13.65 4.62 0.72
CA VAL A 5 13.16 4.30 2.07
C VAL A 5 12.75 2.85 2.11
N GLU A 6 13.17 2.13 3.14
CA GLU A 6 12.85 0.72 3.32
C GLU A 6 11.75 0.53 4.35
N GLY A 7 10.91 -0.49 4.14
CA GLY A 7 9.86 -0.89 5.05
C GLY A 7 9.54 -2.36 4.91
N GLY A 8 8.54 -2.83 5.65
CA GLY A 8 8.13 -4.22 5.57
C GLY A 8 7.13 -4.63 6.65
N CYS A 9 6.76 -5.91 6.63
CA CYS A 9 5.89 -6.47 7.64
C CYS A 9 6.63 -6.72 8.97
N LEU A 10 5.83 -6.91 10.03
CA LEU A 10 6.30 -7.15 11.39
C LEU A 10 7.26 -8.34 11.50
N CYS A 11 6.97 -9.46 10.83
CA CYS A 11 7.75 -10.69 10.99
C CYS A 11 9.05 -10.74 10.18
N GLY A 12 9.35 -9.73 9.37
CA GLY A 12 10.58 -9.73 8.57
C GLY A 12 10.43 -10.19 7.12
N GLY A 13 9.41 -11.00 6.84
CA GLY A 13 9.34 -11.76 5.60
C GLY A 13 8.87 -11.03 4.35
N GLN A 14 8.20 -9.89 4.54
CA GLN A 14 7.85 -8.96 3.47
C GLN A 14 8.69 -7.71 3.66
N ARG A 15 9.42 -7.31 2.61
CA ARG A 15 10.21 -6.09 2.58
C ARG A 15 9.90 -5.31 1.33
N PHE A 16 10.02 -4.00 1.42
CA PHE A 16 9.86 -3.14 0.27
C PHE A 16 10.81 -1.96 0.35
N LYS A 17 11.15 -1.41 -0.81
CA LYS A 17 11.86 -0.15 -0.96
C LYS A 17 11.04 0.79 -1.80
N VAL A 18 11.00 2.06 -1.40
CA VAL A 18 10.29 3.13 -2.10
C VAL A 18 11.28 4.22 -2.47
N CYS A 19 11.35 4.58 -3.75
CA CYS A 19 12.11 5.74 -4.19
C CYS A 19 11.28 7.01 -3.94
N THR A 20 11.82 7.94 -3.15
CA THR A 20 11.17 9.23 -2.84
C THR A 20 11.72 10.39 -3.66
N ASP A 21 12.57 10.09 -4.65
CA ASP A 21 13.09 11.04 -5.64
C ASP A 21 12.84 10.46 -7.05
N PRO A 22 11.92 11.04 -7.86
CA PRO A 22 11.13 12.23 -7.58
C PRO A 22 10.12 12.02 -6.44
N PRO A 23 9.64 13.11 -5.80
CA PRO A 23 8.70 13.01 -4.70
C PRO A 23 7.42 12.27 -5.10
N PRO A 24 6.75 11.61 -4.14
CA PRO A 24 5.46 10.96 -4.35
C PRO A 24 4.48 11.91 -5.07
N PRO A 25 3.67 11.40 -6.01
CA PRO A 25 2.76 12.24 -6.78
C PRO A 25 1.74 12.98 -5.90
N TYR A 26 1.52 12.49 -4.66
CA TYR A 26 0.52 13.01 -3.73
C TYR A 26 1.04 13.01 -2.29
N PRO A 27 0.52 13.92 -1.44
CA PRO A 27 0.85 13.91 -0.03
C PRO A 27 0.39 12.60 0.63
N PRO A 28 1.05 12.15 1.72
CA PRO A 28 0.57 11.03 2.52
C PRO A 28 -0.88 11.27 2.98
N VAL A 29 -1.70 10.23 2.94
CA VAL A 29 -3.11 10.30 3.31
C VAL A 29 -3.35 9.52 4.59
N MET A 30 -4.02 10.17 5.55
CA MET A 30 -4.61 9.47 6.69
C MET A 30 -6.07 9.12 6.37
N CYS A 31 -6.38 7.82 6.35
CA CYS A 31 -7.72 7.32 6.07
C CYS A 31 -8.35 6.69 7.31
N CYS A 32 -9.54 7.17 7.69
CA CYS A 32 -10.33 6.67 8.81
C CYS A 32 -11.59 5.90 8.37
N CYS A 33 -11.68 5.48 7.10
CA CYS A 33 -12.84 4.74 6.62
C CYS A 33 -12.92 3.34 7.27
N LYS A 34 -14.12 2.76 7.30
CA LYS A 34 -14.33 1.48 8.01
C LYS A 34 -13.50 0.33 7.42
N MET A 35 -13.24 0.37 6.11
CA MET A 35 -12.39 -0.61 5.43
C MET A 35 -10.93 -0.52 5.89
N CYS A 36 -10.35 0.69 5.94
CA CYS A 36 -8.99 0.89 6.43
C CYS A 36 -8.86 0.55 7.92
N GLN A 37 -9.88 0.89 8.72
CA GLN A 37 -9.91 0.49 10.14
C GLN A 37 -9.88 -1.04 10.32
N ARG A 38 -10.70 -1.76 9.55
CA ARG A 38 -10.76 -3.23 9.60
C ARG A 38 -9.48 -3.88 9.08
N CYS A 39 -8.93 -3.37 7.98
CA CYS A 39 -7.73 -3.89 7.34
C CYS A 39 -6.49 -3.78 8.25
N LEU A 40 -6.38 -2.69 9.00
CA LEU A 40 -5.21 -2.41 9.83
C LEU A 40 -5.41 -2.75 11.31
N GLY A 41 -6.64 -3.04 11.73
CA GLY A 41 -6.97 -3.18 13.15
C GLY A 41 -6.71 -1.89 13.96
N ALA A 42 -6.78 -0.72 13.31
CA ALA A 42 -6.42 0.57 13.88
C ALA A 42 -7.52 1.63 13.66
N PRO A 43 -7.56 2.74 14.43
CA PRO A 43 -8.55 3.81 14.22
C PRO A 43 -8.42 4.52 12.87
N ALA A 44 -7.22 4.55 12.32
CA ALA A 44 -6.90 5.10 11.00
C ALA A 44 -5.64 4.43 10.43
N GLY A 45 -5.46 4.53 9.12
CA GLY A 45 -4.24 4.14 8.41
C GLY A 45 -3.57 5.31 7.74
N VAL A 46 -2.24 5.31 7.68
CA VAL A 46 -1.46 6.27 6.90
C VAL A 46 -0.93 5.56 5.66
N PHE A 47 -1.21 6.13 4.50
CA PHE A 47 -0.82 5.56 3.20
C PHE A 47 0.02 6.57 2.42
N LEU A 48 1.02 6.04 1.71
CA LEU A 48 1.81 6.79 0.75
C LEU A 48 1.53 6.22 -0.65
N CYS A 49 1.01 7.06 -1.54
CA CYS A 49 0.81 6.69 -2.94
C CYS A 49 2.08 6.94 -3.72
N VAL A 50 2.59 5.90 -4.39
CA VAL A 50 3.79 5.96 -5.22
C VAL A 50 3.52 5.35 -6.58
N LYS A 51 4.31 5.73 -7.58
CA LYS A 51 4.27 5.05 -8.87
C LYS A 51 4.85 3.65 -8.72
N GLU A 52 4.34 2.71 -9.49
CA GLU A 52 4.79 1.31 -9.47
C GLU A 52 6.30 1.19 -9.78
N GLU A 53 6.81 2.01 -10.71
CA GLU A 53 8.24 2.09 -11.04
C GLU A 53 9.14 2.53 -9.87
N ASN A 54 8.57 3.18 -8.85
CA ASN A 54 9.29 3.65 -7.66
C ASN A 54 9.16 2.68 -6.47
N LEU A 55 8.51 1.53 -6.64
CA LEU A 55 8.31 0.53 -5.60
C LEU A 55 9.00 -0.78 -5.97
N VAL A 56 9.86 -1.27 -5.08
CA VAL A 56 10.43 -2.61 -5.18
C VAL A 56 9.93 -3.44 -4.02
N LEU A 57 9.16 -4.48 -4.30
CA LEU A 57 8.74 -5.47 -3.31
C LEU A 57 9.73 -6.64 -3.31
N THR A 58 10.19 -7.03 -2.14
CA THR A 58 10.99 -8.23 -1.92
C THR A 58 10.25 -9.13 -0.95
N SER A 59 9.67 -10.19 -1.48
CA SER A 59 8.94 -11.19 -0.70
C SER A 59 9.84 -12.39 -0.46
N THR A 60 9.98 -12.79 0.80
CA THR A 60 10.60 -14.06 1.17
C THR A 60 9.60 -15.04 1.79
N GLU A 61 8.32 -14.66 1.88
CA GLU A 61 7.25 -15.44 2.51
C GLU A 61 5.98 -15.43 1.64
N GLU A 62 4.99 -16.24 2.03
CA GLU A 62 3.68 -16.24 1.38
C GLU A 62 2.96 -14.89 1.51
N VAL A 63 2.20 -14.55 0.46
CA VAL A 63 1.45 -13.31 0.33
C VAL A 63 -0.01 -13.66 0.08
N GLU A 64 -0.88 -13.09 0.90
CA GLU A 64 -2.32 -13.19 0.75
C GLU A 64 -2.87 -11.91 0.13
N LYS A 65 -3.86 -12.05 -0.77
CA LYS A 65 -4.50 -10.93 -1.46
C LYS A 65 -5.99 -10.90 -1.15
N TYR A 66 -6.51 -9.71 -0.87
CA TYR A 66 -7.93 -9.47 -0.65
C TYR A 66 -8.42 -8.34 -1.57
N GLU A 67 -9.35 -8.66 -2.44
CA GLU A 67 -10.04 -7.65 -3.26
C GLU A 67 -11.10 -6.94 -2.41
N SER A 68 -10.78 -5.73 -1.99
CA SER A 68 -11.60 -4.96 -1.05
C SER A 68 -12.73 -4.18 -1.74
N SER A 69 -12.58 -3.94 -3.04
CA SER A 69 -13.62 -3.54 -3.98
C SER A 69 -13.14 -3.95 -5.39
N PRO A 70 -14.01 -3.95 -6.42
CA PRO A 70 -13.59 -4.29 -7.77
C PRO A 70 -12.35 -3.49 -8.20
N GLY A 71 -11.27 -4.20 -8.51
CA GLY A 71 -10.01 -3.61 -8.91
C GLY A 71 -9.16 -2.98 -7.79
N ASN A 72 -9.46 -3.23 -6.51
CA ASN A 72 -8.68 -2.70 -5.38
C ASN A 72 -8.18 -3.82 -4.47
N LEU A 73 -6.92 -4.21 -4.67
CA LEU A 73 -6.27 -5.32 -4.00
C LEU A 73 -5.46 -4.85 -2.77
N ARG A 74 -5.69 -5.51 -1.64
CA ARG A 74 -4.91 -5.37 -0.41
C ARG A 74 -4.05 -6.60 -0.21
N TRP A 75 -2.77 -6.38 0.05
CA TRP A 75 -1.77 -7.45 0.15
C TRP A 75 -1.30 -7.59 1.59
N PHE A 76 -1.34 -8.81 2.09
CA PHE A 76 -1.06 -9.18 3.47
C PHE A 76 0.06 -10.21 3.53
N CYS A 77 0.88 -10.14 4.57
CA CYS A 77 1.85 -11.18 4.86
C CYS A 77 1.13 -12.45 5.36
N GLY A 78 1.31 -13.59 4.72
CA GLY A 78 0.68 -14.86 5.14
C GLY A 78 1.08 -15.31 6.56
N LYS A 79 2.24 -14.85 7.06
CA LYS A 79 2.78 -15.24 8.37
C LYS A 79 2.31 -14.36 9.54
N CYS A 80 2.26 -13.04 9.35
CA CYS A 80 1.91 -12.09 10.43
C CYS A 80 0.66 -11.26 10.15
N ALA A 81 -0.02 -11.51 9.03
CA ALA A 81 -1.23 -10.79 8.58
C ALA A 81 -1.09 -9.27 8.45
N CYS A 82 0.14 -8.72 8.49
CA CYS A 82 0.38 -7.30 8.30
C CYS A 82 0.04 -6.91 6.85
N GLN A 83 -0.81 -5.89 6.67
CA GLN A 83 -1.02 -5.27 5.38
C GLN A 83 0.18 -4.38 5.05
N PHE A 84 0.81 -4.63 3.91
CA PHE A 84 2.04 -3.92 3.52
C PHE A 84 1.95 -3.26 2.15
N TYR A 85 0.95 -3.61 1.34
CA TYR A 85 0.77 -3.04 0.01
C TYR A 85 -0.70 -2.94 -0.37
N PHE A 86 -1.04 -1.90 -1.13
CA PHE A 86 -2.36 -1.65 -1.69
C PHE A 86 -2.19 -1.29 -3.17
N GLN A 87 -2.93 -1.97 -4.03
CA GLN A 87 -2.86 -1.80 -5.47
C GLN A 87 -4.26 -1.53 -6.01
N ALA A 88 -4.43 -0.37 -6.66
CA ALA A 88 -5.60 -0.07 -7.45
C ALA A 88 -5.30 -0.45 -8.91
N THR A 89 -6.00 -1.46 -9.45
CA THR A 89 -5.89 -1.93 -10.83
C THR A 89 -6.87 -1.24 -11.78
N GLN A 90 -7.83 -0.46 -11.25
CA GLN A 90 -8.71 0.41 -12.04
C GLN A 90 -8.89 1.77 -11.38
N ALA A 91 -8.92 2.83 -12.18
CA ALA A 91 -9.46 4.10 -11.75
C ALA A 91 -10.99 3.94 -11.61
N LEU A 92 -11.51 4.01 -10.39
CA LEU A 92 -12.94 3.90 -10.15
C LEU A 92 -13.69 5.05 -10.86
N PRO A 93 -14.63 4.78 -11.79
CA PRO A 93 -15.37 5.83 -12.49
C PRO A 93 -16.29 6.60 -11.52
N GLY A 94 -16.16 7.93 -11.48
CA GLY A 94 -17.07 8.81 -10.72
C GLY A 94 -16.80 8.92 -9.21
N THR A 95 -15.78 8.25 -8.69
CA THR A 95 -15.31 8.44 -7.30
C THR A 95 -14.01 9.24 -7.28
N VAL A 96 -13.92 10.24 -6.40
CA VAL A 96 -12.66 10.89 -6.03
C VAL A 96 -11.88 9.94 -5.10
N ASP A 97 -11.64 8.71 -5.53
CA ASP A 97 -10.60 7.87 -4.92
C ASP A 97 -9.31 8.31 -5.60
N ARG A 98 -8.90 9.54 -5.28
CA ARG A 98 -7.88 10.18 -6.08
C ARG A 98 -6.54 9.44 -5.81
N PRO A 99 -5.62 9.38 -6.80
CA PRO A 99 -5.70 10.28 -7.94
C PRO A 99 -5.34 9.73 -9.32
N ALA A 100 -6.35 9.88 -10.18
CA ALA A 100 -6.29 10.53 -11.49
C ALA A 100 -4.93 11.15 -11.82
N VAL A 101 -4.27 10.53 -12.80
CA VAL A 101 -3.65 11.30 -13.88
C VAL A 101 -4.71 12.08 -14.63
#